data_AF-A0A2V8U9U3-F1
#
_entry.id   AF-A0A2V8U9U3-F1
#
_cell.length_a   1.000
_cell.length_b   1.000
_cell.length_c   1.000
_cell.angle_alpha   90.00
_cell.angle_beta   90.00
_cell.angle_gamma   90.00
#
_symmetry.space_group_name_H-M   'P 1'
#
loop_
_entity.id
_entity.type
_entity.pdbx_description
1 polymer ?
#
loop_
_entity_poly.entity_id
_entity_poly.type
_entity_poly.pdbx_seq_one_letter_code
_entity_poly.pdbx_strand_id
1 'polypeptide(L)'
;MTSQYDIARTGANLQETALNVSNVNVQRFAKLFTRYVDGYIYAQPLFVSGVEIPGAGRRNIVYVASMHDSVYAFDADDPAANAPYWKVSLGKPMPSAS
;
A
#
# COMPACT_ATOMS: atom_id res chain seq x y z
N MET A 1 14.32 3.09 -18.90
CA MET A 1 14.07 4.43 -18.33
C MET A 1 12.80 5.00 -18.96
N THR A 2 12.05 5.77 -18.17
CA THR A 2 10.76 6.48 -18.41
C THR A 2 9.49 5.76 -17.96
N SER A 3 8.56 6.58 -17.44
CA SER A 3 7.33 6.32 -16.64
C SER A 3 7.62 6.18 -15.13
N GLN A 4 7.88 7.19 -14.30
CA GLN A 4 7.48 8.61 -14.28
C GLN A 4 5.99 8.87 -14.61
N TYR A 5 5.11 8.42 -13.72
CA TYR A 5 3.75 8.97 -13.58
C TYR A 5 3.64 9.70 -12.24
N ASP A 6 3.96 11.00 -12.26
CA ASP A 6 3.45 11.95 -11.27
C ASP A 6 3.55 13.38 -11.84
N ILE A 7 2.43 14.10 -11.96
CA ILE A 7 2.39 15.53 -12.33
C ILE A 7 2.25 16.43 -11.09
N ALA A 8 2.22 15.90 -9.86
CA ALA A 8 2.11 16.74 -8.66
C ALA A 8 3.08 16.43 -7.53
N ARG A 9 3.78 15.29 -7.52
CA ARG A 9 4.99 15.03 -6.72
C ARG A 9 4.90 15.35 -5.23
N THR A 10 3.72 15.36 -4.62
CA THR A 10 3.60 15.73 -3.20
C THR A 10 3.78 14.54 -2.28
N GLY A 11 3.48 13.30 -2.70
CA GLY A 11 3.49 12.14 -1.80
C GLY A 11 2.71 12.37 -0.50
N ALA A 12 1.88 13.42 -0.48
CA ALA A 12 1.22 13.97 0.67
C ALA A 12 -0.25 13.70 0.44
N ASN A 13 -0.83 12.96 1.37
CA ASN A 13 -2.28 12.87 1.46
C ASN A 13 -2.76 14.27 1.86
N LEU A 14 -3.21 15.07 0.88
CA LEU A 14 -3.69 16.44 1.10
C LEU A 14 -5.00 16.49 1.92
N GLN A 15 -5.54 15.33 2.30
CA GLN A 15 -6.63 15.15 3.24
C GLN A 15 -6.18 14.50 4.57
N GLU A 16 -4.88 14.40 4.83
CA GLU A 16 -4.35 13.91 6.11
C GLU A 16 -4.50 14.97 7.20
N THR A 17 -5.61 14.90 7.95
CA THR A 17 -5.84 15.74 9.14
C THR A 17 -5.26 15.12 10.42
N ALA A 18 -4.72 13.91 10.32
CA ALA A 18 -4.30 13.11 11.48
C ALA A 18 -2.83 13.32 11.87
N LEU A 19 -1.91 13.47 10.92
CA LEU A 19 -0.49 13.71 11.19
C LEU A 19 -0.12 15.18 10.99
N ASN A 20 0.51 15.79 12.00
CA ASN A 20 1.09 17.13 11.93
C ASN A 20 2.50 17.10 12.55
N VAL A 21 3.31 18.12 12.27
CA VAL A 21 4.71 18.20 12.73
C VAL A 21 4.86 18.00 14.26
N SER A 22 3.83 18.35 15.05
CA SER A 22 3.85 18.19 16.52
C SER A 22 3.49 16.78 17.03
N ASN A 23 2.84 15.94 16.22
CA ASN A 23 2.40 14.60 16.62
C ASN A 23 3.19 13.46 15.98
N VAL A 24 4.05 13.76 14.99
CA VAL A 24 5.08 12.84 14.49
C VAL A 24 6.29 12.88 15.44
N ASN A 25 6.13 12.31 16.64
CA ASN A 25 7.23 12.10 17.57
C ASN A 25 7.31 10.63 17.98
N VAL A 26 8.48 10.17 18.42
CA VAL A 26 8.75 8.76 18.76
C VAL A 26 7.81 8.17 19.82
N GLN A 27 7.10 9.01 20.60
CA GLN A 27 6.14 8.55 21.61
C GLN A 27 4.74 8.30 21.03
N ARG A 28 4.41 8.89 19.88
CA ARG A 28 3.07 8.83 19.27
C ARG A 28 3.07 8.23 17.87
N PHE A 29 4.19 8.34 17.15
CA PHE A 29 4.40 7.73 15.85
C PHE A 29 5.10 6.37 16.05
N ALA A 30 4.27 5.33 16.16
CA ALA A 30 4.72 3.96 16.33
C ALA A 30 4.25 3.09 15.16
N LYS A 31 4.99 2.02 14.89
CA LYS A 31 4.59 1.00 13.92
C LYS A 31 3.29 0.33 14.39
N LEU A 32 2.22 0.45 13.61
CA LEU A 32 0.92 -0.17 13.92
C LEU A 32 0.91 -1.67 13.57
N PHE A 33 1.30 -2.02 12.35
CA PHE A 33 1.35 -3.41 11.87
C PHE A 33 2.25 -3.55 10.64
N THR A 34 2.44 -4.79 10.17
CA THR A 34 3.15 -5.11 8.92
C THR A 34 2.35 -6.09 8.07
N ARG A 35 2.54 -6.03 6.75
CA ARG A 35 1.97 -6.97 5.79
C ARG A 35 3.11 -7.64 5.00
N TYR A 36 2.95 -8.91 4.70
CA TYR A 36 3.90 -9.67 3.89
C TYR A 36 3.51 -9.58 2.41
N VAL A 37 4.50 -9.35 1.55
CA VAL A 37 4.37 -9.40 0.09
C VAL A 37 5.49 -10.24 -0.51
N ASP A 38 5.33 -10.69 -1.74
CA ASP A 38 6.34 -11.49 -2.45
C ASP A 38 7.38 -10.61 -3.14
N GLY A 39 8.55 -10.46 -2.53
CA GLY A 39 9.67 -9.72 -3.09
C GLY A 39 9.70 -8.24 -2.69
N TYR A 40 10.66 -7.51 -3.24
CA TYR A 40 10.87 -6.11 -2.88
C TYR A 40 9.74 -5.23 -3.44
N ILE A 41 9.34 -4.24 -2.64
CA ILE A 41 8.43 -3.17 -3.04
C ILE A 41 9.29 -2.01 -3.55
N TYR A 42 9.22 -1.72 -4.84
CA TYR A 42 9.84 -0.50 -5.42
C TYR A 42 8.81 0.55 -5.81
N ALA A 43 7.53 0.17 -5.94
CA ALA A 43 6.45 1.10 -6.15
C ALA A 43 5.98 1.71 -4.82
N GLN A 44 5.66 3.00 -4.80
CA GLN A 44 5.06 3.64 -3.64
C GLN A 44 3.68 3.01 -3.38
N PRO A 45 3.37 2.54 -2.15
CA PRO A 45 2.03 2.07 -1.80
C PRO A 45 0.98 3.15 -2.04
N LEU A 46 -0.18 2.77 -2.59
CA LEU A 46 -1.28 3.68 -2.87
C LEU A 46 -2.41 3.47 -1.85
N PHE A 47 -2.72 4.50 -1.07
CA PHE A 47 -3.87 4.50 -0.16
C PHE A 47 -5.13 5.04 -0.87
N VAL A 48 -6.25 4.34 -0.72
CA VAL A 48 -7.56 4.77 -1.24
C VAL A 48 -8.61 4.55 -0.15
N SER A 49 -9.35 5.61 0.19
CA SER A 49 -10.40 5.54 1.21
C SER A 49 -11.76 5.14 0.64
N GLY A 50 -12.56 4.44 1.45
CA GLY A 50 -13.97 4.17 1.16
C GLY A 50 -14.25 3.24 -0.03
N VAL A 51 -13.33 2.35 -0.36
CA VAL A 51 -13.49 1.35 -1.43
C VAL A 51 -14.50 0.29 -1.00
N GLU A 52 -15.48 -0.03 -1.85
CA GLU A 52 -16.34 -1.19 -1.61
C GLU A 52 -15.61 -2.49 -1.90
N ILE A 53 -15.45 -3.32 -0.87
CA ILE A 53 -14.87 -4.65 -0.96
C ILE A 53 -15.99 -5.69 -0.89
N PRO A 54 -16.12 -6.58 -1.90
CA PRO A 54 -17.07 -7.69 -1.85
C PRO A 54 -16.90 -8.51 -0.57
N GLY A 55 -17.98 -8.66 0.20
CA GLY A 55 -17.98 -9.43 1.46
C GLY A 55 -17.37 -8.74 2.68
N ALA A 56 -16.76 -7.55 2.54
CA ALA A 56 -16.17 -6.80 3.67
C ALA A 56 -16.71 -5.37 3.83
N GLY A 57 -17.54 -4.90 2.89
CA GLY A 57 -18.14 -3.56 2.90
C GLY A 57 -17.17 -2.46 2.50
N ARG A 58 -17.48 -1.21 2.87
CA ARG A 58 -16.58 -0.07 2.63
C ARG A 58 -15.35 -0.14 3.52
N ARG A 59 -14.17 -0.03 2.91
CA ARG A 59 -12.86 -0.16 3.57
C ARG A 59 -11.86 0.85 3.04
N ASN A 60 -10.89 1.21 3.88
CA ASN A 60 -9.70 1.92 3.43
C ASN A 60 -8.64 0.90 3.00
N ILE A 61 -8.10 1.09 1.81
CA ILE A 61 -7.26 0.08 1.15
C ILE A 61 -5.88 0.65 0.88
N VAL A 62 -4.86 -0.13 1.20
CA VAL A 62 -3.49 0.09 0.72
C VAL A 62 -3.20 -0.92 -0.39
N TYR A 63 -2.97 -0.40 -1.59
CA TYR A 63 -2.49 -1.19 -2.71
C TYR A 63 -0.96 -1.24 -2.72
N VAL A 64 -0.41 -2.45 -2.87
CA VAL A 64 1.04 -2.67 -2.94
C VAL A 64 1.37 -3.49 -4.16
N ALA A 65 2.31 -3.03 -4.98
CA ALA A 65 2.86 -3.78 -6.09
C ALA A 65 4.29 -4.26 -5.76
N SER A 66 4.55 -5.55 -5.95
CA SER A 66 5.87 -6.15 -5.79
C SER A 66 6.61 -6.31 -7.12
N MET A 67 7.92 -6.54 -7.07
CA MET A 67 8.74 -6.85 -8.24
C MET A 67 8.35 -8.14 -8.98
N HIS A 68 7.55 -9.00 -8.37
CA HIS A 68 7.05 -10.22 -9.02
C HIS A 68 5.77 -9.96 -9.84
N ASP A 69 5.52 -8.69 -10.20
CA ASP A 69 4.31 -8.24 -10.88
C ASP A 69 3.03 -8.59 -10.08
N SER A 70 3.13 -8.74 -8.76
CA SER A 70 1.98 -8.99 -7.89
C SER A 70 1.44 -7.68 -7.34
N VAL A 71 0.13 -7.47 -7.46
CA VAL A 71 -0.60 -6.39 -6.82
C VAL A 71 -1.48 -6.95 -5.71
N TYR A 72 -1.43 -6.31 -4.55
CA TYR A 72 -2.13 -6.67 -3.33
C TYR A 72 -3.07 -5.55 -2.89
N ALA A 73 -4.20 -5.90 -2.29
CA ALA A 73 -5.11 -4.96 -1.64
C ALA A 73 -5.27 -5.30 -0.16
N PHE A 74 -4.66 -4.50 0.74
CA PHE A 74 -4.72 -4.73 2.19
C PHE A 74 -5.68 -3.75 2.87
N ASP A 75 -6.34 -4.20 3.96
CA ASP A 75 -7.05 -3.31 4.88
C ASP A 75 -6.02 -2.38 5.58
N ALA A 76 -6.30 -1.08 5.53
CA ALA A 76 -5.45 -0.02 6.06
C ALA A 76 -5.68 0.29 7.55
N ASP A 77 -6.76 -0.22 8.15
CA ASP A 77 -7.21 0.14 9.50
C ASP A 77 -7.20 -1.06 10.45
N ASP A 78 -7.46 -2.27 9.95
CA ASP A 78 -7.62 -3.47 10.77
C ASP A 78 -6.30 -4.26 10.91
N PRO A 79 -5.65 -4.26 12.09
CA PRO A 79 -4.43 -5.02 12.31
C PRO A 79 -4.65 -6.55 12.29
N ALA A 80 -5.87 -7.04 12.52
CA ALA A 80 -6.20 -8.46 12.46
C ALA A 80 -6.41 -8.95 11.01
N ALA A 81 -6.76 -8.05 10.08
CA ALA A 81 -6.88 -8.32 8.65
C ALA A 81 -5.49 -8.45 7.96
N ASN A 82 -4.76 -9.51 8.31
CA ASN A 82 -3.39 -9.73 7.83
C ASN A 82 -3.30 -10.19 6.38
N ALA A 83 -4.33 -10.88 5.89
CA ALA A 83 -4.41 -11.30 4.49
C ALA A 83 -4.90 -10.14 3.62
N PRO A 84 -4.41 -10.02 2.36
CA PRO A 84 -5.00 -9.08 1.42
C PRO A 84 -6.43 -9.53 1.09
N TYR A 85 -7.32 -8.57 0.80
CA TYR A 85 -8.64 -8.88 0.23
C TYR A 85 -8.53 -9.58 -1.11
N TRP A 86 -7.54 -9.20 -1.91
CA TRP A 86 -7.19 -9.91 -3.14
C TRP A 86 -5.72 -9.70 -3.50
N LYS A 87 -5.22 -10.64 -4.31
CA LYS A 87 -3.91 -10.59 -4.96
C LYS A 87 -4.10 -10.87 -6.45
N VAL A 88 -3.51 -10.05 -7.31
CA VAL A 88 -3.48 -10.26 -8.76
C VAL A 88 -2.03 -10.31 -9.20
N SER A 89 -1.65 -11.28 -10.03
CA SER A 89 -0.35 -11.29 -10.71
C SER A 89 -0.55 -10.78 -12.14
N LEU A 90 0.23 -9.78 -12.53
CA LEU A 90 0.13 -9.08 -13.81
C LEU A 90 1.06 -9.66 -14.90
N GLY A 91 1.84 -10.69 -14.59
CA GLY A 91 2.75 -11.32 -15.56
C GLY A 91 3.59 -12.46 -14.99
N LYS A 92 4.29 -13.20 -15.86
CA LYS A 92 5.34 -14.14 -15.44
C LYS A 92 6.50 -13.30 -14.87
N PRO A 93 6.95 -13.54 -13.62
CA PRO A 93 8.17 -12.92 -13.11
C PRO A 93 9.29 -13.12 -14.12
N MET A 94 10.02 -12.07 -14.46
CA MET A 94 11.24 -12.20 -15.26
C MET A 94 12.12 -13.27 -14.60
N PRO A 95 12.44 -14.39 -15.27
CA PRO A 95 13.29 -15.41 -14.67
C PRO A 95 14.64 -14.76 -14.41
N SER A 96 15.12 -14.85 -13.17
CA SER A 96 16.48 -14.46 -12.83
C SER A 96 17.43 -15.10 -13.84
N ALA A 97 18.15 -14.28 -14.61
CA ALA A 97 19.20 -14.79 -15.48
C ALA A 97 20.19 -15.55 -14.59
N SER A 98 20.33 -16.85 -14.86
CA SER A 98 21.38 -17.70 -14.25
C SER A 98 22.74 -17.37 -14.83
#